data_AF-A0A258NBG3-F1
#
_entry.id   AF-A0A258NBG3-F1
#
_cell.length_a   1.000
_cell.length_b   1.000
_cell.length_c   1.000
_cell.angle_alpha   90.00
_cell.angle_beta   90.00
_cell.angle_gamma   90.00
#
_symmetry.space_group_name_H-M   'P 1'
#
loop_
_entity.id
_entity.type
_entity.pdbx_description
1 polymer ?
#
loop_
_entity_poly.entity_id
_entity_poly.type
_entity_poly.pdbx_seq_one_letter_code
_entity_poly.pdbx_strand_id
1 'polypeptide(L)'
;MADEKIIDESHKISDKRGNGRLRREVWVDEVTKKITRYNLAYINHSIHPGDNGRVVGYDNAHDGHHRHYFGVVEPVEFVSFEDTEDRFEQDWIALKDSQ
;
A
#
# COMPACT_ATOMS: atom_id res chain seq x y z
N MET A 1 13.07 -18.83 7.54
CA MET A 1 14.02 -17.84 6.99
C MET A 1 13.60 -16.50 7.56
N ALA A 2 14.54 -15.63 7.94
CA ALA A 2 14.19 -14.35 8.56
C ALA A 2 13.89 -13.31 7.48
N ASP A 3 12.82 -12.55 7.69
CA ASP A 3 12.49 -11.40 6.84
C ASP A 3 13.24 -10.16 7.34
N GLU A 4 13.99 -9.53 6.46
CA GLU A 4 14.66 -8.26 6.70
C GLU A 4 13.81 -7.11 6.15
N LYS A 5 13.42 -6.16 7.00
CA LYS A 5 12.70 -4.95 6.56
C LYS A 5 13.70 -3.96 5.96
N ILE A 6 13.70 -3.83 4.64
CA ILE A 6 14.64 -2.94 3.92
C ILE A 6 14.05 -1.55 3.65
N ILE A 7 12.72 -1.41 3.65
CA ILE A 7 12.03 -0.13 3.45
C ILE A 7 10.99 0.04 4.55
N ASP A 8 11.01 1.19 5.21
CA ASP A 8 10.05 1.62 6.23
C ASP A 8 9.82 3.13 6.10
N GLU A 9 8.97 3.51 5.15
CA GLU A 9 8.73 4.91 4.80
C GLU A 9 7.30 5.30 5.12
N SER A 10 7.13 6.55 5.55
CA SER A 10 5.84 7.15 5.81
C SER A 10 5.88 8.63 5.48
N HIS A 11 5.03 9.07 4.55
CA HIS A 11 4.96 10.45 4.11
C HIS A 11 3.59 11.06 4.44
N LYS A 12 3.59 12.10 5.28
CA LYS A 12 2.36 12.86 5.57
C LYS A 12 2.05 13.79 4.41
N ILE A 13 0.82 13.72 3.88
CA ILE A 13 0.30 14.66 2.90
C ILE A 13 -0.23 15.88 3.66
N SER A 14 0.12 17.07 3.18
CA SER A 14 -0.35 18.30 3.82
C SER A 14 -1.86 18.46 3.71
N ASP A 15 -2.47 19.09 4.72
CA ASP A 15 -3.92 19.29 4.79
C ASP A 15 -4.46 20.06 3.56
N LYS A 16 -3.65 20.98 3.01
CA LYS A 16 -3.95 21.74 1.78
C LYS A 16 -4.00 20.87 0.51
N ARG A 17 -3.48 19.64 0.56
CA ARG A 17 -3.41 18.69 -0.54
C ARG A 17 -4.27 17.44 -0.29
N GLY A 18 -5.32 17.58 0.50
CA GLY A 18 -6.27 16.49 0.78
C GLY A 18 -5.98 15.68 2.04
N ASN A 19 -4.92 16.00 2.80
CA ASN A 19 -4.54 15.30 4.05
C ASN A 19 -4.22 13.79 3.83
N GLY A 20 -3.89 13.11 4.91
CA GLY A 20 -3.61 11.67 4.95
C GLY A 20 -2.12 11.36 4.95
N ARG A 21 -1.80 10.08 4.76
CA ARG A 21 -0.44 9.55 4.87
C ARG A 21 -0.23 8.42 3.86
N LEU A 22 0.89 8.47 3.15
CA LEU A 22 1.39 7.35 2.37
C LEU A 22 2.30 6.49 3.24
N ARG A 23 2.13 5.17 3.15
CA ARG A 23 2.97 4.17 3.79
C ARG A 23 3.57 3.28 2.71
N ARG A 24 4.87 3.03 2.82
CA ARG A 24 5.60 2.09 1.96
C ARG A 24 6.53 1.27 2.83
N GLU A 25 6.29 -0.04 2.87
CA GLU A 25 7.11 -0.97 3.63
C GLU A 25 7.43 -2.19 2.77
N VAL A 26 8.67 -2.65 2.82
CA VAL A 26 9.13 -3.80 2.03
C VAL A 26 10.05 -4.66 2.89
N TRP A 27 9.81 -5.97 2.85
CA TRP A 27 10.63 -7.00 3.47
C TRP A 27 11.18 -7.93 2.40
N VAL A 28 12.41 -8.37 2.61
CA VAL A 28 13.08 -9.37 1.77
C VAL A 28 13.53 -10.56 2.59
N ASP A 29 13.61 -11.71 1.94
CA ASP A 29 14.33 -12.85 2.48
C ASP A 29 15.80 -12.47 2.66
N GLU A 30 16.34 -12.69 3.87
CA GLU A 30 17.70 -12.28 4.22
C GLU A 30 18.76 -12.90 3.28
N VAL A 31 18.52 -14.12 2.78
CA VAL A 31 19.45 -14.90 1.97
C VAL A 31 19.26 -14.65 0.48
N THR A 32 18.04 -14.82 -0.03
CA THR A 32 17.77 -14.71 -1.47
C THR A 32 17.59 -13.27 -1.92
N LYS A 33 17.43 -12.32 -0.98
CA LYS A 33 17.09 -10.92 -1.23
C LYS A 33 15.85 -10.73 -2.10
N LYS A 34 14.96 -11.71 -2.10
CA LYS A 34 13.67 -11.66 -2.81
C LYS A 34 12.64 -11.02 -1.90
N ILE A 35 11.75 -10.22 -2.46
CA ILE A 35 10.64 -9.62 -1.69
C ILE A 35 9.75 -10.74 -1.16
N THR A 36 9.53 -10.74 0.15
CA THR A 36 8.67 -11.70 0.85
C THR A 36 7.39 -11.03 1.32
N ARG A 37 7.46 -9.75 1.69
CA ARG A 37 6.30 -8.96 2.11
C ARG A 37 6.39 -7.51 1.65
N TYR A 38 5.25 -6.89 1.43
CA TYR A 38 5.13 -5.45 1.25
C TYR A 38 3.82 -4.90 1.84
N ASN A 39 3.79 -3.60 2.09
CA ASN A 39 2.60 -2.85 2.47
C ASN A 39 2.66 -1.45 1.85
N LEU A 40 1.79 -1.20 0.89
CA LEU A 40 1.55 0.09 0.26
C LEU A 40 0.17 0.58 0.73
N ALA A 41 0.08 1.77 1.30
CA ALA A 41 -1.20 2.28 1.76
C ALA A 41 -1.30 3.81 1.69
N TYR A 42 -2.41 4.30 1.17
CA TYR A 42 -2.88 5.65 1.41
C TYR A 42 -3.93 5.61 2.53
N ILE A 43 -3.59 6.25 3.64
CA ILE A 43 -4.39 6.29 4.85
C ILE A 43 -4.94 7.69 5.04
N ASN A 44 -6.26 7.83 5.09
CA ASN A 44 -6.95 9.07 5.41
C ASN A 44 -8.30 8.79 6.09
N HIS A 45 -8.32 8.89 7.43
CA HIS A 45 -9.52 8.68 8.23
C HIS A 45 -10.66 9.66 7.93
N SER A 46 -10.36 10.80 7.31
CA SER A 46 -11.40 11.77 6.92
C SER A 46 -12.17 11.31 5.68
N ILE A 47 -11.53 10.52 4.81
CA ILE A 47 -12.12 9.97 3.59
C ILE A 47 -12.78 8.63 3.88
N HIS A 48 -12.10 7.75 4.61
CA HIS A 48 -12.61 6.44 4.97
C HIS A 48 -12.18 6.08 6.39
N PRO A 49 -13.10 5.93 7.36
CA PRO A 49 -12.75 5.54 8.73
C PRO A 49 -12.57 4.03 8.91
N GLY A 50 -13.06 3.19 7.98
CA GLY A 50 -12.86 1.74 7.98
C GLY A 50 -11.42 1.35 7.61
N ASP A 51 -11.10 0.06 7.75
CA ASP A 51 -9.77 -0.50 7.44
C ASP A 51 -8.60 0.33 8.03
N ASN A 52 -8.74 0.75 9.29
CA ASN A 52 -7.78 1.62 9.98
C ASN A 52 -7.44 2.92 9.22
N GLY A 53 -8.39 3.46 8.47
CA GLY A 53 -8.19 4.66 7.67
C GLY A 53 -7.70 4.41 6.25
N ARG A 54 -7.43 3.16 5.86
CA ARG A 54 -6.90 2.81 4.54
C ARG A 54 -7.96 3.06 3.47
N VAL A 55 -7.70 4.03 2.61
CA VAL A 55 -8.57 4.39 1.48
C VAL A 55 -8.23 3.51 0.28
N VAL A 56 -6.94 3.38 -0.03
CA VAL A 56 -6.43 2.42 -1.00
C VAL A 56 -5.12 1.82 -0.50
N GLY A 57 -4.86 0.57 -0.83
CA GLY A 57 -3.58 -0.07 -0.53
C GLY A 57 -3.38 -1.39 -1.27
N TYR A 58 -2.15 -1.86 -1.26
CA TYR A 58 -1.75 -3.16 -1.76
C TYR A 58 -0.83 -3.82 -0.73
N ASP A 59 -1.12 -5.04 -0.34
CA ASP A 59 -0.25 -5.83 0.53
C ASP A 59 -0.39 -7.32 0.26
N ASN A 60 0.50 -8.10 0.87
CA ASN A 60 0.49 -9.55 0.79
C ASN A 60 0.58 -10.21 2.19
N ALA A 61 -0.02 -9.59 3.21
CA ALA A 61 0.09 -10.06 4.60
C ALA A 61 -0.73 -11.32 4.91
N HIS A 62 -1.59 -11.77 3.99
CA HIS A 62 -2.51 -12.90 4.13
C HIS A 62 -2.25 -13.95 3.02
N ASP A 63 -3.32 -14.60 2.53
CA ASP A 63 -3.26 -15.64 1.49
C ASP A 63 -3.14 -15.02 0.09
N GLY A 64 -1.97 -14.45 -0.20
CA GLY A 64 -1.65 -13.88 -1.51
C GLY A 64 -1.71 -12.35 -1.54
N HIS A 65 -1.77 -11.82 -2.76
CA HIS A 65 -1.67 -10.39 -3.02
C HIS A 65 -3.06 -9.78 -3.09
N HIS A 66 -3.27 -8.68 -2.37
CA HIS A 66 -4.57 -8.06 -2.22
C HIS A 66 -4.51 -6.56 -2.55
N ARG A 67 -5.57 -6.08 -3.19
CA ARG A 67 -5.93 -4.67 -3.26
C ARG A 67 -6.97 -4.37 -2.19
N HIS A 68 -6.72 -3.31 -1.44
CA HIS A 68 -7.66 -2.71 -0.51
C HIS A 68 -8.21 -1.45 -1.14
N TYR A 69 -9.52 -1.29 -1.20
CA TYR A 69 -10.17 -0.08 -1.70
C TYR A 69 -11.44 0.22 -0.90
N PHE A 70 -11.42 1.28 -0.09
CA PHE A 70 -12.49 1.66 0.84
C PHE A 70 -13.00 0.48 1.71
N GLY A 71 -12.08 -0.31 2.24
CA GLY A 71 -12.37 -1.49 3.08
C GLY A 71 -12.83 -2.73 2.33
N VAL A 72 -12.98 -2.66 0.99
CA VAL A 72 -13.14 -3.84 0.14
C VAL A 72 -11.77 -4.44 -0.13
N VAL A 73 -11.63 -5.75 0.08
CA VAL A 73 -10.39 -6.51 -0.17
C VAL A 73 -10.62 -7.44 -1.34
N GLU A 74 -9.79 -7.32 -2.36
CA GLU A 74 -9.88 -8.11 -3.59
C GLU A 74 -8.52 -8.75 -3.90
N PRO A 75 -8.46 -10.05 -4.26
CA PRO A 75 -7.22 -10.66 -4.71
C PRO A 75 -6.77 -10.04 -6.03
N VAL A 76 -5.45 -9.89 -6.20
CA VAL A 76 -4.85 -9.39 -7.44
C VAL A 76 -3.79 -10.36 -7.96
N GLU A 77 -3.65 -10.40 -9.28
CA GLU A 77 -2.52 -11.08 -9.90
C GLU A 77 -1.23 -10.31 -9.60
N PHE A 78 -0.21 -11.04 -9.14
CA PHE A 78 1.11 -10.46 -8.88
C PHE A 78 2.03 -10.70 -10.07
N VAL A 79 2.42 -9.61 -10.74
CA VAL A 79 3.38 -9.62 -11.84
C VAL A 79 4.79 -9.34 -11.29
N SER A 80 4.96 -8.20 -10.62
CA SER A 80 6.15 -7.84 -9.88
C SER A 80 5.80 -6.82 -8.79
N PHE A 81 6.78 -6.52 -7.92
CA PHE A 81 6.57 -5.47 -6.93
C PHE A 81 6.44 -4.10 -7.58
N GLU A 82 7.27 -3.80 -8.58
CA GLU A 82 7.22 -2.55 -9.36
C GLU A 82 5.86 -2.36 -10.05
N ASP A 83 5.29 -3.41 -10.66
CA ASP A 83 3.93 -3.36 -11.22
C ASP A 83 2.88 -3.07 -10.14
N THR A 84 3.08 -3.62 -8.94
CA THR A 84 2.19 -3.35 -7.79
C THR A 84 2.31 -1.91 -7.31
N GLU A 85 3.51 -1.33 -7.31
CA GLU A 85 3.74 0.09 -7.00
C GLU A 85 3.06 1.01 -8.03
N ASP A 86 3.20 0.70 -9.31
CA ASP A 86 2.59 1.46 -10.40
C ASP A 86 1.06 1.46 -10.30
N ARG A 87 0.45 0.29 -10.02
CA ARG A 87 -1.01 0.18 -9.80
C ARG A 87 -1.46 0.98 -8.57
N PHE A 88 -0.70 0.91 -7.48
CA PHE A 88 -1.00 1.69 -6.28
C PHE A 88 -0.94 3.19 -6.57
N GLU A 89 0.09 3.66 -7.27
CA GLU A 89 0.21 5.06 -7.66
C GLU A 89 -0.95 5.52 -8.54
N GLN A 90 -1.32 4.72 -9.56
CA GLN A 90 -2.44 5.02 -10.44
C GLN A 90 -3.77 5.13 -9.68
N ASP A 91 -4.06 4.18 -8.80
CA ASP A 91 -5.27 4.23 -7.96
C ASP A 91 -5.26 5.46 -7.04
N TRP A 92 -4.10 5.79 -6.45
CA TRP A 92 -3.98 6.94 -5.57
C TRP A 92 -4.13 8.27 -6.30
N ILE A 93 -3.60 8.40 -7.52
CA ILE A 93 -3.77 9.59 -8.36
C ILE A 93 -5.24 9.74 -8.77
N ALA A 94 -5.89 8.65 -9.21
CA ALA A 94 -7.30 8.68 -9.59
C ALA A 94 -8.22 9.14 -8.44
N LEU A 95 -7.87 8.81 -7.19
CA LEU A 95 -8.57 9.30 -6.00
C LEU A 95 -8.41 10.81 -5.76
N LYS A 96 -7.29 11.40 -6.17
CA LYS A 96 -7.06 12.85 -6.03
C LYS A 96 -7.77 13.65 -7.11
N ASP A 97 -7.83 13.12 -8.33
CA ASP A 97 -8.52 13.78 -9.43
C ASP A 97 -10.05 13.74 -9.28
N SER A 98 -10.54 12.87 -8.39
CA SER A 98 -11.98 12.71 -8.09
C SER A 98 -12.46 13.52 -6.87
N GLN A 99 -11.61 14.35 -6.25
CA GLN A 99 -11.92 15.19 -5.08
C GLN A 99 -11.85 16.68 -5.40
#